data_AF-A0AAW2CAP4-F1
#
_entry.id   AF-A0AAW2CAP4-F1
#
_cell.length_a   1.000
_cell.length_b   1.000
_cell.length_c   1.000
_cell.angle_alpha   90.00
_cell.angle_beta   90.00
_cell.angle_gamma   90.00
#
_symmetry.space_group_name_H-M   'P 1'
#
loop_
_entity.id
_entity.type
_entity.pdbx_description
1 polymer ?
#
loop_
_entity_poly.entity_id
_entity_poly.type
_entity_poly.pdbx_seq_one_letter_code
_entity_poly.pdbx_strand_id
1 'polypeptide(L)'
;MNKGDPSVVLYHKFIITGFVNYRDWGRHPSLLKTLTGLKSLSGSELHYSYYDYMDAFEKVLFYQNKKFDHSWFLMFDKKFFGQIPTWFLKWWEMFGPVPQIWPEPLQDALRKLLQSEHLESKEKGSTSSEASANFNPNDPLFQDSQDPYDGYNLDDD
;
A
#
# COMPACT_ATOMS: atom_id res chain seq x y z
N MET A 1 -25.10 16.90 0.23
CA MET A 1 -25.16 17.72 1.47
C MET A 1 -26.17 17.11 2.42
N ASN A 2 -25.82 17.02 3.70
CA ASN A 2 -26.76 16.60 4.75
C ASN A 2 -27.81 17.71 4.95
N LYS A 3 -29.09 17.33 5.02
CA LYS A 3 -30.20 18.29 5.21
C LYS A 3 -30.32 18.79 6.66
N GLY A 4 -29.76 18.08 7.63
CA GLY A 4 -29.79 18.45 9.05
C GLY A 4 -28.62 19.35 9.46
N ASP A 5 -27.40 19.01 9.04
CA ASP A 5 -26.20 19.81 9.31
C ASP A 5 -25.28 19.85 8.07
N PRO A 6 -25.25 20.98 7.34
CA PRO A 6 -24.43 21.14 6.13
C PRO A 6 -22.93 21.00 6.37
N SER A 7 -22.45 21.14 7.61
CA SER A 7 -21.03 20.98 7.96
C SER A 7 -20.59 19.51 7.98
N VAL A 8 -21.55 18.57 8.07
CA VAL A 8 -21.26 17.14 8.04
C VAL A 8 -21.15 16.68 6.59
N VAL A 9 -19.93 16.35 6.19
CA VAL A 9 -19.69 15.70 4.91
C VAL A 9 -20.04 14.21 5.03
N LEU A 10 -21.11 13.80 4.35
CA LEU A 10 -21.60 12.42 4.35
C LEU A 10 -20.89 11.54 3.33
N TYR A 11 -20.51 12.12 2.19
CA TYR A 11 -19.79 11.39 1.18
C TYR A 11 -18.92 12.32 0.35
N HIS A 12 -17.92 11.71 -0.27
CA HIS A 12 -17.12 12.35 -1.30
C HIS A 12 -17.15 11.50 -2.56
N LYS A 13 -16.95 12.16 -3.70
CA LYS A 13 -16.83 11.52 -5.01
C LYS A 13 -15.43 11.76 -5.55
N PHE A 14 -14.72 10.69 -5.86
CA PHE A 14 -13.43 10.70 -6.53
C PHE A 14 -13.59 10.17 -7.95
N ILE A 15 -13.14 10.96 -8.93
CA ILE A 15 -12.99 10.50 -10.31
C ILE A 15 -11.48 10.41 -10.59
N ILE A 16 -10.99 9.20 -10.76
CA ILE A 16 -9.60 8.91 -11.04
C ILE A 16 -9.41 8.97 -12.55
N THR A 17 -8.65 9.95 -13.00
CA THR A 17 -8.29 10.14 -14.41
C THR A 17 -6.95 9.48 -14.76
N GLY A 18 -6.10 9.24 -13.77
CA GLY A 18 -4.77 8.68 -13.93
C GLY A 18 -4.07 8.54 -12.59
N PHE A 19 -2.99 7.75 -12.56
CA PHE A 19 -2.04 7.71 -11.46
C PHE A 19 -0.67 8.15 -11.96
N VAL A 20 0.08 8.81 -11.09
CA VAL A 20 1.52 8.95 -11.30
C VAL A 20 2.19 7.68 -10.80
N ASN A 21 2.85 6.96 -11.70
CA ASN A 21 3.61 5.76 -11.33
C ASN A 21 4.99 6.14 -10.83
N TYR A 22 5.54 5.28 -9.98
CA TYR A 22 6.92 5.39 -9.48
C TYR A 22 7.93 5.61 -10.62
N ARG A 23 7.78 4.86 -11.72
CA ARG A 23 8.66 4.93 -12.90
C ARG A 23 8.57 6.26 -13.65
N ASP A 24 7.45 6.95 -13.54
CA ASP A 24 7.18 8.21 -14.23
C ASP A 24 7.45 9.45 -13.35
N TRP A 25 7.81 9.23 -12.06
CA TRP A 25 8.02 10.33 -11.13
C TRP A 25 9.27 11.16 -11.47
N GLY A 26 10.34 10.49 -11.91
CA GLY A 26 11.62 11.09 -12.24
C GLY A 26 12.78 10.16 -11.89
N ARG A 27 13.97 10.72 -11.62
CA ARG A 27 15.17 9.93 -11.27
C ARG A 27 15.07 9.24 -9.91
N HIS A 28 14.27 9.78 -8.97
CA HIS A 28 14.12 9.27 -7.62
C HIS A 28 12.76 9.71 -7.02
N PRO A 29 12.07 8.89 -6.18
CA PRO A 29 10.79 9.25 -5.55
C PRO A 29 10.85 10.49 -4.64
N SER A 30 12.00 10.74 -4.02
CA SER A 30 12.22 11.95 -3.19
C SER A 30 12.41 13.23 -4.02
N LEU A 31 12.44 13.13 -5.36
CA LEU A 31 12.50 14.30 -6.22
C LEU A 31 11.25 15.16 -5.98
N LEU A 32 11.48 16.41 -5.59
CA LEU A 32 10.42 17.37 -5.36
C LEU A 32 9.85 17.89 -6.68
N LYS A 33 8.53 17.84 -6.82
CA LYS A 33 7.77 18.51 -7.86
C LYS A 33 7.07 19.72 -7.25
N THR A 34 6.94 20.79 -8.04
CA THR A 34 6.16 21.97 -7.64
C THR A 34 4.68 21.69 -7.85
N LEU A 35 3.88 21.89 -6.80
CA LEU A 35 2.44 21.80 -6.85
C LEU A 35 1.88 23.07 -7.50
N THR A 36 1.49 22.97 -8.76
CA THR A 36 0.91 24.08 -9.52
C THR A 36 -0.61 24.18 -9.30
N GLY A 37 -1.15 25.40 -9.30
CA GLY A 37 -2.60 25.64 -9.20
C GLY A 37 -3.14 25.80 -7.77
N LEU A 38 -2.35 25.52 -6.74
CA LEU A 38 -2.65 25.86 -5.35
C LEU A 38 -1.77 27.04 -4.93
N LYS A 39 -2.38 28.19 -4.65
CA LYS A 39 -1.67 29.31 -4.01
C LYS A 39 -1.44 28.92 -2.56
N SER A 40 -0.19 28.78 -2.14
CA SER A 40 0.11 28.67 -0.71
C SER A 40 -0.44 29.89 0.02
N LEU A 41 -0.98 29.67 1.22
CA LEU A 41 -1.37 30.75 2.13
C LEU A 41 -0.17 31.65 2.48
N SER A 42 1.06 31.12 2.40
CA SER A 42 2.31 31.85 2.62
C SER A 42 2.88 32.53 1.37
N GLY A 43 2.26 32.36 0.19
CA GLY A 43 2.80 32.87 -1.08
C GLY A 43 4.04 32.14 -1.60
N SER A 44 4.56 31.13 -0.89
CA SER A 44 5.67 30.29 -1.34
C SER A 44 5.19 29.16 -2.26
N GLU A 45 6.06 28.67 -3.14
CA GLU A 45 5.79 27.45 -3.89
C GLU A 45 5.68 26.26 -2.93
N LEU A 46 4.69 25.40 -3.19
CA LEU A 46 4.55 24.13 -2.49
C LEU A 46 5.27 23.05 -3.28
N HIS A 47 6.09 22.27 -2.58
CA HIS A 47 6.81 21.17 -3.17
C HIS A 47 6.37 19.85 -2.53
N TYR A 48 6.36 18.78 -3.32
CA TYR A 48 5.95 17.46 -2.85
C TYR A 48 6.75 16.37 -3.55
N SER A 49 7.06 15.31 -2.81
CA SER A 49 7.70 14.08 -3.28
C SER A 49 6.66 13.03 -3.67
N TYR A 50 7.11 11.89 -4.20
CA TYR A 50 6.22 10.76 -4.50
C TYR A 50 5.61 10.18 -3.24
N TYR A 51 6.35 10.21 -2.13
CA TYR A 51 5.86 9.75 -0.83
C TYR A 51 4.76 10.66 -0.32
N ASP A 52 4.91 11.97 -0.44
CA ASP A 52 3.84 12.93 -0.09
C ASP A 52 2.59 12.71 -0.94
N TYR A 53 2.76 12.37 -2.23
CA TYR A 53 1.64 12.01 -3.11
C TYR A 53 0.91 10.75 -2.63
N MET A 54 1.64 9.68 -2.29
CA MET A 54 1.05 8.45 -1.76
C MET A 54 0.34 8.68 -0.42
N ASP A 55 1.01 9.37 0.50
CA ASP A 55 0.52 9.71 1.83
C ASP A 55 -0.70 10.63 1.77
N ALA A 56 -0.75 11.57 0.81
CA ALA A 56 -1.93 12.40 0.60
C ALA A 56 -3.14 11.56 0.16
N PHE A 57 -2.96 10.58 -0.74
CA PHE A 57 -4.03 9.65 -1.12
C PHE A 57 -4.52 8.85 0.08
N GLU A 58 -3.60 8.32 0.88
CA GLU A 58 -3.93 7.57 2.09
C GLU A 58 -4.74 8.44 3.06
N LYS A 59 -4.21 9.59 3.47
CA LYS A 59 -4.88 10.50 4.42
C LYS A 59 -6.25 10.95 3.95
N VAL A 60 -6.40 11.25 2.66
CA VAL A 60 -7.70 11.62 2.10
C VAL A 60 -8.66 10.43 2.19
N LEU A 61 -8.26 9.25 1.73
CA LEU A 61 -9.14 8.09 1.69
C LEU A 61 -9.46 7.50 3.08
N PHE A 62 -8.64 7.79 4.08
CA PHE A 62 -8.90 7.47 5.48
C PHE A 62 -9.83 8.47 6.18
N TYR A 63 -10.20 9.58 5.55
CA TYR A 63 -11.12 10.53 6.17
C TYR A 63 -12.43 9.84 6.54
N GLN A 64 -12.86 10.09 7.77
CA GLN A 64 -14.13 9.69 8.33
C GLN A 64 -14.78 10.90 8.98
N ASN A 65 -16.10 10.95 8.95
CA ASN A 65 -16.82 11.96 9.70
C ASN A 65 -16.96 11.53 11.18
N LYS A 66 -17.41 12.44 12.04
CA LYS A 66 -17.55 12.19 13.49
C LYS A 66 -18.50 11.04 13.84
N LYS A 67 -19.36 10.61 12.92
CA LYS A 67 -20.33 9.54 13.10
C LYS A 67 -19.90 8.21 12.47
N PHE A 68 -18.73 8.18 11.83
CA PHE A 68 -18.22 7.02 11.09
C PHE A 68 -19.21 6.48 10.04
N ASP A 69 -20.08 7.35 9.50
CA ASP A 69 -21.05 7.01 8.44
C ASP A 69 -20.67 7.65 7.10
N HIS A 70 -19.40 8.04 6.95
CA HIS A 70 -18.88 8.62 5.71
C HIS A 70 -18.67 7.54 4.65
N SER A 71 -19.05 7.84 3.41
CA SER A 71 -18.82 6.95 2.27
C SER A 71 -18.01 7.60 1.16
N TRP A 72 -17.18 6.78 0.52
CA TRP A 72 -16.44 7.14 -0.68
C TRP A 72 -17.09 6.56 -1.93
N PHE A 73 -17.29 7.40 -2.95
CA PHE A 73 -17.63 6.97 -4.30
C PHE A 73 -16.41 7.14 -5.19
N LEU A 74 -15.68 6.05 -5.44
CA LEU A 74 -14.54 6.04 -6.35
C LEU A 74 -14.98 5.57 -7.73
N MET A 75 -14.62 6.34 -8.75
CA MET A 75 -14.89 6.04 -10.16
C MET A 75 -13.60 6.22 -10.95
N PHE A 76 -13.41 5.37 -11.96
CA PHE A 76 -12.40 5.61 -12.98
C PHE A 76 -13.04 6.35 -14.15
N ASP A 77 -12.31 7.32 -14.72
CA ASP A 77 -12.70 7.94 -15.97
C ASP A 77 -12.80 6.88 -17.07
N LYS A 78 -13.76 7.00 -17.99
CA LYS A 78 -13.95 6.04 -19.10
C LYS A 78 -12.74 5.97 -20.03
N LYS A 79 -11.92 7.03 -20.05
CA LYS A 79 -10.69 7.14 -20.83
C LYS A 79 -9.45 6.74 -20.02
N PHE A 80 -9.62 6.15 -18.84
CA PHE A 80 -8.49 5.67 -18.06
C PHE A 80 -7.83 4.47 -18.76
N PHE A 81 -6.54 4.58 -19.08
CA PHE A 81 -5.72 3.50 -19.68
C PHE A 81 -4.36 3.32 -18.98
N GLY A 82 -4.21 3.84 -17.76
CA GLY A 82 -2.96 3.81 -17.01
C GLY A 82 -2.75 2.52 -16.18
N GLN A 83 -1.51 2.25 -15.81
CA GLN A 83 -1.21 1.26 -14.77
C GLN A 83 -1.64 1.80 -13.40
N ILE A 84 -2.30 0.94 -12.61
CA ILE A 84 -2.69 1.23 -11.24
C ILE A 84 -1.50 0.90 -10.33
N PRO A 85 -1.03 1.83 -9.49
CA PRO A 85 0.06 1.56 -8.57
C PRO A 85 -0.28 0.45 -7.57
N THR A 86 0.70 -0.41 -7.27
CA THR A 86 0.53 -1.51 -6.31
C THR A 86 0.06 -1.05 -4.93
N TRP A 87 0.51 0.12 -4.46
CA TRP A 87 0.05 0.67 -3.18
C TRP A 87 -1.45 0.97 -3.18
N PHE A 88 -2.00 1.42 -4.31
CA PHE A 88 -3.44 1.69 -4.42
C PHE A 88 -4.22 0.39 -4.50
N LEU A 89 -3.70 -0.63 -5.21
CA LEU A 89 -4.33 -1.96 -5.24
C LEU A 89 -4.40 -2.59 -3.86
N LYS A 90 -3.32 -2.51 -3.07
CA LYS A 90 -3.31 -2.98 -1.67
C LYS A 90 -4.31 -2.24 -0.80
N TRP A 91 -4.37 -0.91 -0.93
CA TRP A 91 -5.39 -0.11 -0.24
C TRP A 91 -6.81 -0.54 -0.65
N TRP A 92 -7.04 -0.72 -1.95
CA TRP A 92 -8.33 -1.11 -2.52
C TRP A 92 -8.74 -2.53 -2.10
N GLU A 93 -7.80 -3.44 -1.93
CA GLU A 93 -8.05 -4.78 -1.41
C GLU A 93 -8.51 -4.75 0.06
N MET A 94 -7.88 -3.90 0.89
CA MET A 94 -8.20 -3.79 2.31
C MET A 94 -9.49 -3.01 2.60
N PHE A 95 -9.73 -1.91 1.87
CA PHE A 95 -10.78 -0.93 2.18
C PHE A 95 -11.80 -0.72 1.06
N GLY A 96 -11.54 -1.29 -0.12
CA GLY A 96 -12.45 -1.20 -1.23
C GLY A 96 -13.73 -2.01 -1.00
N PRO A 97 -14.62 -2.00 -2.01
CA PRO A 97 -15.85 -2.73 -1.92
C PRO A 97 -15.58 -4.24 -1.85
N VAL A 98 -16.28 -4.93 -0.94
CA VAL A 98 -16.20 -6.38 -0.79
C VAL A 98 -16.33 -7.02 -2.18
N PRO A 99 -15.40 -7.89 -2.63
CA PRO A 99 -15.35 -8.39 -4.01
C PRO A 99 -16.68 -8.93 -4.53
N GLN A 100 -17.55 -9.42 -3.63
CA GLN A 100 -18.88 -9.92 -3.93
C GLN A 100 -19.82 -8.90 -4.59
N ILE A 101 -19.57 -7.59 -4.48
CA ILE A 101 -20.40 -6.55 -5.13
C ILE A 101 -19.88 -6.17 -6.53
N TRP A 102 -18.73 -6.70 -6.95
CA TRP A 102 -18.18 -6.41 -8.27
C TRP A 102 -18.92 -7.20 -9.34
N PRO A 103 -18.99 -6.72 -10.59
CA PRO A 103 -19.37 -7.55 -11.73
C PRO A 103 -18.48 -8.80 -11.81
N GLU A 104 -19.06 -9.96 -12.13
CA GLU A 104 -18.37 -11.26 -12.21
C GLU A 104 -17.00 -11.21 -12.95
N PRO A 105 -16.84 -10.49 -14.08
CA PRO A 105 -15.56 -10.43 -14.78
C PRO A 105 -14.41 -9.84 -13.95
N LEU A 106 -14.71 -8.88 -13.06
CA LEU A 106 -13.71 -8.26 -12.20
C LEU A 106 -13.38 -9.15 -10.99
N GLN A 107 -14.36 -9.92 -10.49
CA GLN A 107 -14.12 -10.92 -9.45
C GLN A 107 -13.15 -12.00 -9.94
N ASP A 108 -13.30 -12.45 -11.18
CA ASP A 108 -12.43 -13.45 -11.80
C ASP A 108 -11.00 -12.93 -12.03
N ALA A 109 -10.86 -11.66 -12.43
CA ALA A 109 -9.55 -11.04 -12.59
C ALA A 109 -8.80 -10.91 -11.24
N LEU A 110 -9.51 -10.49 -10.19
CA LEU A 110 -8.95 -10.42 -8.83
C LEU A 110 -8.52 -11.81 -8.35
N ARG A 111 -9.35 -12.85 -8.55
CA ARG A 111 -9.04 -14.23 -8.17
C ARG A 111 -7.77 -14.74 -8.86
N LYS A 112 -7.60 -14.46 -10.15
CA LYS A 112 -6.40 -14.82 -10.91
C LYS A 112 -5.15 -14.12 -10.39
N LEU A 113 -5.27 -12.83 -10.03
CA LEU A 113 -4.15 -12.06 -9.49
C LEU A 113 -3.68 -12.60 -8.13
N LEU A 114 -4.63 -12.88 -7.22
CA LEU A 114 -4.33 -13.49 -5.92
C LEU A 114 -3.72 -14.90 -6.07
N GLN A 115 -4.17 -15.68 -7.06
CA GLN A 115 -3.57 -16.98 -7.37
C GLN A 115 -2.14 -16.85 -7.90
N SER A 116 -1.86 -15.85 -8.75
CA SER A 116 -0.50 -15.63 -9.26
C SER A 116 0.48 -15.21 -8.17
N GLU A 117 0.06 -14.37 -7.22
CA GLU A 117 0.92 -13.97 -6.09
C GLU A 117 1.22 -15.16 -5.15
N HIS A 118 0.25 -16.06 -4.96
CA HIS A 118 0.45 -17.28 -4.18
C HIS A 118 1.44 -18.24 -4.85
N LEU A 119 1.42 -18.35 -6.18
CA LEU A 119 2.37 -19.18 -6.94
C LEU A 119 3.79 -18.61 -6.90
N GLU A 120 3.96 -17.29 -7.04
CA GLU A 120 5.28 -16.64 -6.92
C GLU A 120 5.89 -16.78 -5.51
N SER A 121 5.05 -16.77 -4.47
CA SER A 121 5.51 -17.00 -3.09
C SER A 121 5.99 -18.45 -2.86
N LYS A 122 5.48 -19.41 -3.63
CA LYS A 122 5.83 -20.83 -3.53
C LYS A 122 7.12 -21.17 -4.29
N GLU A 123 7.38 -20.51 -5.42
CA GLU A 123 8.64 -20.67 -6.17
C GLU A 123 9.86 -20.09 -5.42
N LYS A 124 9.68 -18.98 -4.68
CA LYS A 124 10.74 -18.42 -3.83
C LYS A 124 11.02 -19.23 -2.56
N GLY A 125 10.10 -20.09 -2.13
CA GLY A 125 10.30 -21.01 -1.01
C GLY A 125 10.96 -22.34 -1.39
N SER A 126 11.05 -22.68 -2.68
CA SER A 126 11.53 -23.99 -3.16
C SER A 126 13.00 -24.03 -3.59
N THR A 127 13.74 -22.92 -3.49
CA THR A 127 15.19 -22.85 -3.80
C THR A 127 16.07 -22.80 -2.54
N SER A 128 15.67 -23.50 -1.47
CA SER A 128 16.48 -23.73 -0.28
C SER A 128 16.22 -25.13 0.31
N SER A 129 16.43 -26.19 -0.46
CA SER A 129 16.60 -27.54 0.11
C SER A 129 17.29 -28.50 -0.87
N GLU A 130 18.50 -28.17 -1.32
CA GLU A 130 19.46 -29.18 -1.80
C GLU A 130 20.83 -28.90 -1.18
N ALA A 131 20.91 -29.16 0.12
CA ALA A 131 22.14 -29.56 0.78
C ALA A 131 21.76 -30.60 1.82
N SER A 132 21.59 -31.85 1.37
CA SER A 132 21.55 -33.00 2.25
C SER A 132 22.92 -33.14 2.90
N ALA A 133 23.10 -32.45 4.03
CA ALA A 133 24.21 -32.67 4.93
C ALA A 133 24.08 -34.09 5.49
N ASN A 134 25.05 -34.96 5.17
CA ASN A 134 25.27 -36.19 5.90
C ASN A 134 25.57 -35.81 7.36
N PHE A 135 24.59 -35.99 8.24
CA PHE A 135 24.72 -35.76 9.67
C PHE A 135 25.69 -36.78 10.27
N ASN A 136 26.91 -36.34 10.57
CA ASN A 136 27.83 -37.05 11.45
C ASN A 136 27.68 -36.45 12.86
N PRO A 137 27.14 -37.19 13.84
CA PRO A 137 26.86 -36.65 15.19
C PRO A 137 28.11 -36.31 16.01
N ASN A 138 29.33 -36.49 15.46
CA ASN A 138 30.59 -36.22 16.15
C ASN A 138 31.48 -35.18 15.45
N ASP A 139 30.91 -34.27 14.65
CA ASP A 139 31.69 -33.17 14.04
C ASP A 139 31.85 -31.99 15.03
N PRO A 140 33.07 -31.68 15.51
CA PRO A 140 33.31 -30.66 16.53
C PRO A 140 33.28 -29.21 15.99
N LEU A 141 32.81 -28.95 14.76
CA LEU A 141 32.98 -27.67 14.07
C LEU A 141 31.74 -26.78 13.91
N PHE A 142 30.62 -27.07 14.59
CA PHE A 142 29.41 -26.23 14.54
C PHE A 142 28.94 -25.75 15.92
N GLN A 143 29.88 -25.33 16.77
CA GLN A 143 29.61 -24.78 18.10
C GLN A 143 29.52 -23.25 18.17
N ASP A 144 29.40 -22.54 17.04
CA ASP A 144 29.24 -21.07 17.06
C ASP A 144 27.82 -20.65 16.64
N SER A 145 26.84 -20.96 17.49
CA SER A 145 25.61 -20.18 17.56
C SER A 145 25.89 -18.93 18.39
N GLN A 146 26.31 -17.84 17.75
CA GLN A 146 26.21 -16.52 18.37
C GLN A 146 24.85 -15.92 18.02
N ASP A 147 23.89 -16.11 18.93
CA ASP A 147 22.68 -15.28 19.00
C ASP A 147 23.04 -13.99 19.77
N PRO A 148 22.92 -12.78 19.18
CA PRO A 148 23.38 -11.55 19.80
C PRO A 148 22.40 -10.94 20.82
N TYR A 149 21.33 -11.64 21.23
CA TYR A 149 20.33 -11.08 22.16
C TYR A 149 20.17 -11.78 23.52
N ASP A 150 21.00 -12.76 23.87
CA ASP A 150 21.05 -13.30 25.24
C ASP A 150 21.97 -12.44 26.13
N GLY A 151 21.50 -11.26 26.54
CA GLY A 151 22.31 -10.31 27.30
C GLY A 151 21.56 -9.40 28.27
N TYR A 152 20.32 -9.69 28.63
CA TYR A 152 19.63 -9.00 29.73
C TYR A 152 19.56 -9.90 30.96
N ASN A 153 20.67 -9.96 31.71
CA ASN A 153 20.60 -10.31 33.13
C ASN A 153 20.02 -9.10 33.87
N LEU A 154 18.74 -9.22 34.24
CA LEU A 154 18.21 -8.57 35.43
C LEU A 154 18.79 -9.33 36.62
N ASP A 155 19.59 -8.66 37.44
CA ASP A 155 19.66 -8.98 38.86
C ASP A 155 19.93 -7.69 39.64
N ASP A 156 19.05 -7.50 40.62
CA ASP A 156 19.05 -6.53 41.69
C ASP A 156 20.18 -6.78 42.72
N ASP A 157 20.40 -5.75 43.55
CA ASP A 157 21.21 -5.61 44.78
C ASP A 157 22.70 -5.18 44.66
#